data_AF-A0A132H3J8-F1
#
_entry.id   AF-A0A132H3J8-F1
#
_cell.length_a   1.000
_cell.length_b   1.000
_cell.length_c   1.000
_cell.angle_alpha   90.00
_cell.angle_beta   90.00
_cell.angle_gamma   90.00
#
_symmetry.space_group_name_H-M   'P 1'
#
loop_
_entity.id
_entity.type
_entity.pdbx_description
1 polymer ?
#
loop_
_entity_poly.entity_id
_entity_poly.type
_entity_poly.pdbx_seq_one_letter_code
_entity_poly.pdbx_strand_id
1 'polypeptide(L)'
;MVIVGKPGTGKSTKIRRLVRAALEQKRRVLVVTPHEDEWLELPLVHPRYPRRIATYRGGRRLVVREREPLAEVCRLFKHGLLVFDDCRYYIDTDAPIPFVRAMLISCRQDERDFIAVGHGFTDVPPLFFKYATHYMVFATTDNVVKRKNCVANYSALEQVVGAVNAAARTDPHTFKIIRNE
;
A
#
# COMPACT_ATOMS: atom_id res chain seq x y z
N MET A 1 -1.33 0.36 6.64
CA MET A 1 -1.82 -1.02 6.35
C MET A 1 -0.97 -1.61 5.24
N VAL A 2 -0.72 -2.91 5.27
CA VAL A 2 -0.09 -3.64 4.16
C VAL A 2 -1.08 -4.65 3.59
N ILE A 3 -1.16 -4.76 2.28
CA ILE A 3 -2.07 -5.65 1.56
C ILE A 3 -1.26 -6.54 0.62
N VAL A 4 -1.42 -7.85 0.75
CA VAL A 4 -0.66 -8.84 -0.03
C VAL A 4 -1.56 -9.89 -0.65
N GLY A 5 -1.18 -10.40 -1.81
CA GLY A 5 -1.88 -11.49 -2.50
C GLY A 5 -1.57 -11.56 -3.98
N LYS A 6 -1.64 -12.74 -4.60
CA LYS A 6 -1.35 -12.89 -6.03
C LYS A 6 -2.39 -12.16 -6.91
N PRO A 7 -2.09 -11.88 -8.19
CA PRO A 7 -3.08 -11.38 -9.14
C PRO A 7 -4.36 -12.23 -9.18
N GLY A 8 -5.51 -11.60 -9.45
CA GLY A 8 -6.81 -12.31 -9.53
C GLY A 8 -7.52 -12.57 -8.19
N THR A 9 -6.91 -12.28 -7.04
CA THR A 9 -7.53 -12.52 -5.71
C THR A 9 -8.54 -11.45 -5.26
N GLY A 10 -8.72 -10.38 -6.04
CA GLY A 10 -9.67 -9.31 -5.71
C GLY A 10 -9.11 -8.16 -4.86
N LYS A 11 -7.76 -8.08 -4.68
CA LYS A 11 -7.08 -6.98 -3.97
C LYS A 11 -7.54 -5.61 -4.46
N SER A 12 -7.41 -5.34 -5.75
CA SER A 12 -7.73 -4.04 -6.36
C SER A 12 -9.21 -3.67 -6.13
N THR A 13 -10.11 -4.65 -6.11
CA THR A 13 -11.53 -4.43 -5.76
C THR A 13 -11.70 -3.94 -4.32
N LYS A 14 -10.98 -4.53 -3.35
CA LYS A 14 -11.03 -4.09 -1.95
C LYS A 14 -10.36 -2.75 -1.74
N ILE A 15 -9.20 -2.51 -2.38
CA ILE A 15 -8.49 -1.23 -2.28
C ILE A 15 -9.37 -0.10 -2.86
N ARG A 16 -10.02 -0.32 -4.01
CA ARG A 16 -10.98 0.65 -4.57
C ARG A 16 -12.12 0.97 -3.61
N ARG A 17 -12.63 -0.01 -2.85
CA ARG A 17 -13.65 0.25 -1.81
C ARG A 17 -13.11 1.12 -0.68
N LEU A 18 -11.86 0.87 -0.22
CA LEU A 18 -11.21 1.71 0.79
C LEU A 18 -10.98 3.15 0.29
N VAL A 19 -10.55 3.29 -0.97
CA VAL A 19 -10.38 4.60 -1.62
C VAL A 19 -11.71 5.33 -1.71
N ARG A 20 -12.79 4.67 -2.17
CA ARG A 20 -14.13 5.27 -2.22
C ARG A 20 -14.63 5.71 -0.85
N ALA A 21 -14.50 4.85 0.16
CA ALA A 21 -14.89 5.20 1.53
C ALA A 21 -14.12 6.42 2.06
N ALA A 22 -12.81 6.53 1.77
CA ALA A 22 -12.03 7.70 2.14
C ALA A 22 -12.51 8.98 1.41
N LEU A 23 -12.87 8.86 0.13
CA LEU A 23 -13.41 9.98 -0.67
C LEU A 23 -14.80 10.41 -0.19
N GLU A 24 -15.67 9.49 0.18
CA GLU A 24 -16.99 9.77 0.77
C GLU A 24 -16.86 10.53 2.09
N GLN A 25 -15.82 10.23 2.87
CA GLN A 25 -15.43 10.97 4.07
C GLN A 25 -14.71 12.30 3.76
N LYS A 26 -14.70 12.74 2.49
CA LYS A 26 -14.05 13.97 2.01
C LYS A 26 -12.53 14.02 2.29
N ARG A 27 -11.89 12.87 2.50
CA ARG A 27 -10.44 12.78 2.69
C ARG A 27 -9.72 12.92 1.35
N ARG A 28 -8.49 13.41 1.41
CA ARG A 28 -7.59 13.43 0.26
C ARG A 28 -7.07 12.02 0.01
N VAL A 29 -7.07 11.59 -1.24
CA VAL A 29 -6.50 10.28 -1.62
C VAL A 29 -5.48 10.47 -2.72
N LEU A 30 -4.30 9.89 -2.56
CA LEU A 30 -3.31 9.74 -3.63
C LEU A 30 -3.05 8.27 -3.86
N VAL A 31 -3.27 7.80 -5.08
CA VAL A 31 -2.83 6.47 -5.50
C VAL A 31 -1.58 6.60 -6.35
N VAL A 32 -0.51 5.92 -5.96
CA VAL A 32 0.73 5.79 -6.71
C VAL A 32 0.72 4.42 -7.36
N THR A 33 0.84 4.37 -8.69
CA THR A 33 0.82 3.12 -9.48
C THR A 33 1.93 3.16 -10.54
N PRO A 34 2.51 2.02 -10.93
CA PRO A 34 3.44 1.98 -12.07
C PRO A 34 2.72 1.96 -13.44
N HIS A 35 1.40 1.76 -13.47
CA HIS A 35 0.63 1.49 -14.68
C HIS A 35 -0.31 2.64 -15.08
N GLU A 36 -0.33 3.02 -16.35
CA GLU A 36 -1.15 4.14 -16.84
C GLU A 36 -2.63 3.81 -17.00
N ASP A 37 -2.93 2.54 -17.23
CA ASP A 37 -4.26 1.96 -17.43
C ASP A 37 -4.97 1.60 -16.11
N GLU A 38 -4.30 1.80 -14.97
CA GLU A 38 -4.89 1.64 -13.66
C GLU A 38 -5.43 2.95 -13.08
N TRP A 39 -6.44 2.81 -12.21
CA TRP A 39 -7.04 3.91 -11.45
C TRP A 39 -7.61 5.04 -12.31
N LEU A 40 -8.04 4.76 -13.55
CA LEU A 40 -8.54 5.76 -14.51
C LEU A 40 -9.69 6.62 -13.99
N GLU A 41 -10.43 6.14 -12.99
CA GLU A 41 -11.46 6.91 -12.28
C GLU A 41 -10.91 8.10 -11.47
N LEU A 42 -9.60 8.13 -11.19
CA LEU A 42 -8.91 9.20 -10.50
C LEU A 42 -8.14 10.08 -11.50
N PRO A 43 -8.28 11.42 -11.43
CA PRO A 43 -7.52 12.31 -12.30
C PRO A 43 -6.01 12.22 -12.03
N LEU A 44 -5.22 12.30 -13.10
CA LEU A 44 -3.76 12.26 -13.04
C LEU A 44 -3.19 13.52 -12.37
N VAL A 45 -2.19 13.34 -11.51
CA VAL A 45 -1.30 14.40 -11.02
C VAL A 45 0.14 14.06 -11.38
N HIS A 46 0.89 15.07 -11.82
CA HIS A 46 2.29 14.91 -12.22
C HIS A 46 3.21 15.47 -11.11
N PRO A 47 4.32 14.78 -10.76
CA PRO A 47 5.16 15.16 -9.63
C PRO A 47 5.86 16.51 -9.82
N ARG A 48 6.11 16.90 -11.07
CA ARG A 48 6.57 18.26 -11.47
C ARG A 48 5.69 19.42 -11.00
N TYR A 49 4.48 19.17 -10.50
CA TYR A 49 3.58 20.19 -9.97
C TYR A 49 3.33 20.01 -8.47
N PRO A 50 4.34 20.23 -7.61
CA PRO A 50 4.26 19.97 -6.17
C PRO A 50 3.11 20.72 -5.48
N ARG A 51 2.79 21.96 -5.90
CA ARG A 51 1.62 22.69 -5.38
C ARG A 51 0.30 21.95 -5.64
N ARG A 52 0.18 21.25 -6.78
CA ARG A 52 -1.01 20.44 -7.11
C ARG A 52 -1.10 19.20 -6.25
N ILE A 53 0.03 18.65 -5.78
CA ILE A 53 0.06 17.54 -4.81
C ILE A 53 -0.27 18.04 -3.40
N ALA A 54 0.14 19.25 -3.03
CA ALA A 54 -0.08 19.76 -1.67
C ALA A 54 -1.52 20.18 -1.38
N THR A 55 -2.26 20.66 -2.39
CA THR A 55 -3.50 21.44 -2.17
C THR A 55 -4.78 20.85 -2.74
N TYR A 56 -4.71 19.78 -3.55
CA TYR A 56 -5.90 19.23 -4.19
C TYR A 56 -6.90 18.62 -3.18
N ARG A 57 -8.18 18.61 -3.57
CA ARG A 57 -9.26 17.91 -2.86
C ARG A 57 -9.69 16.66 -3.62
N GLY A 58 -10.22 15.68 -2.89
CA GLY A 58 -10.67 14.41 -3.45
C GLY A 58 -9.53 13.47 -3.80
N GLY A 59 -9.69 12.70 -4.87
CA GLY A 59 -8.76 11.66 -5.29
C GLY A 59 -7.90 12.07 -6.49
N ARG A 60 -6.64 11.61 -6.50
CA ARG A 60 -5.71 11.71 -7.63
C ARG A 60 -4.94 10.40 -7.77
N ARG A 61 -4.50 10.12 -9.00
CA ARG A 61 -3.49 9.10 -9.28
C ARG A 61 -2.19 9.73 -9.75
N LEU A 62 -1.08 9.11 -9.40
CA LEU A 62 0.26 9.41 -9.83
C LEU A 62 0.81 8.15 -10.48
N VAL A 63 1.23 8.24 -11.74
CA VAL A 63 1.90 7.15 -12.43
C VAL A 63 3.40 7.36 -12.28
N VAL A 64 4.11 6.35 -11.75
CA VAL A 64 5.55 6.40 -11.52
C VAL A 64 6.23 5.38 -12.41
N ARG A 65 6.94 5.85 -13.44
CA ARG A 65 7.62 4.97 -14.41
C ARG A 65 9.09 4.66 -14.06
N GLU A 66 9.75 5.55 -13.33
CA GLU A 66 11.14 5.42 -12.85
C GLU A 66 11.29 6.08 -11.47
N ARG A 67 12.51 6.29 -10.95
CA ARG A 67 12.80 7.02 -9.68
C ARG A 67 12.41 8.52 -9.74
N GLU A 68 11.25 8.84 -10.32
CA GLU A 68 10.55 10.11 -10.17
C GLU A 68 10.53 10.54 -8.71
N PRO A 69 10.38 11.83 -8.38
CA PRO A 69 10.62 12.33 -7.03
C PRO A 69 9.48 11.97 -6.07
N LEU A 70 9.30 10.67 -5.82
CA LEU A 70 8.43 10.08 -4.83
C LEU A 70 8.74 10.65 -3.44
N ALA A 71 10.00 11.01 -3.20
CA ALA A 71 10.41 11.74 -2.00
C ALA A 71 9.61 13.04 -1.80
N GLU A 72 9.47 13.84 -2.86
CA GLU A 72 8.73 15.10 -2.81
C GLU A 72 7.23 14.87 -2.67
N VAL A 73 6.70 13.86 -3.35
CA VAL A 73 5.31 13.41 -3.21
C VAL A 73 5.01 13.02 -1.75
N CYS A 74 5.86 12.18 -1.16
CA CYS A 74 5.79 11.77 0.23
C CYS A 74 5.99 12.94 1.20
N ARG A 75 6.75 13.97 0.85
CA ARG A 75 6.91 15.16 1.71
C ARG A 75 5.65 16.03 1.71
N LEU A 76 5.02 16.21 0.55
CA LEU A 76 3.94 17.18 0.35
C LEU A 76 2.54 16.63 0.62
N PHE A 77 2.32 15.33 0.42
CA PHE A 77 1.01 14.73 0.65
C PHE A 77 0.75 14.58 2.15
N LYS A 78 -0.26 15.28 2.69
CA LYS A 78 -0.64 15.25 4.11
C LYS A 78 -2.17 15.23 4.26
N HIS A 79 -2.66 14.86 5.44
CA HIS A 79 -4.09 14.86 5.78
C HIS A 79 -4.93 13.99 4.83
N GLY A 80 -4.54 12.72 4.67
CA GLY A 80 -5.14 11.86 3.66
C GLY A 80 -4.66 10.42 3.64
N LEU A 81 -5.17 9.67 2.66
CA LEU A 81 -4.81 8.28 2.40
C LEU A 81 -3.84 8.20 1.22
N LEU A 82 -2.64 7.67 1.46
CA LEU A 82 -1.64 7.40 0.43
C LEU A 82 -1.60 5.91 0.11
N VAL A 83 -1.93 5.55 -1.12
CA VAL A 83 -1.91 4.16 -1.59
C VAL A 83 -0.69 3.97 -2.49
N PHE A 84 0.19 3.05 -2.12
CA PHE A 84 1.29 2.58 -2.95
C PHE A 84 0.87 1.26 -3.59
N ASP A 85 0.30 1.34 -4.79
CA ASP A 85 -0.08 0.17 -5.57
C ASP A 85 1.16 -0.42 -6.25
N ASP A 86 1.31 -1.75 -6.16
CA ASP A 86 2.49 -2.51 -6.58
C ASP A 86 3.83 -1.79 -6.30
N CYS A 87 4.02 -1.51 -5.01
CA CYS A 87 5.08 -0.63 -4.53
C CYS A 87 6.52 -1.10 -4.84
N ARG A 88 6.73 -2.37 -5.19
CA ARG A 88 8.04 -2.92 -5.60
C ARG A 88 8.64 -2.18 -6.80
N TYR A 89 7.81 -1.70 -7.72
CA TYR A 89 8.27 -1.10 -8.98
C TYR A 89 9.03 0.21 -8.78
N TYR A 90 8.71 0.97 -7.74
CA TYR A 90 9.24 2.31 -7.54
C TYR A 90 9.78 2.57 -6.12
N ILE A 91 9.66 1.60 -5.21
CA ILE A 91 10.31 1.63 -3.89
C ILE A 91 11.23 0.42 -3.78
N ASP A 92 12.52 0.69 -3.70
CA ASP A 92 13.53 -0.34 -3.53
C ASP A 92 13.31 -1.10 -2.21
N THR A 93 13.30 -2.43 -2.30
CA THR A 93 13.10 -3.33 -1.16
C THR A 93 14.33 -3.38 -0.24
N ASP A 94 15.52 -3.14 -0.77
CA ASP A 94 16.80 -3.35 -0.08
C ASP A 94 17.45 -2.01 0.32
N ALA A 95 17.13 -0.92 -0.39
CA ALA A 95 17.59 0.43 -0.06
C ALA A 95 16.42 1.32 0.42
N PRO A 96 16.19 1.46 1.75
CA PRO A 96 15.10 2.29 2.24
C PRO A 96 15.32 3.74 1.86
N ILE A 97 14.45 4.28 1.00
CA ILE A 97 14.42 5.70 0.65
C ILE A 97 14.24 6.49 1.97
N PRO A 98 15.21 7.32 2.40
CA PRO A 98 15.16 7.99 3.70
C PRO A 98 13.85 8.77 3.93
N PHE A 99 13.30 9.33 2.86
CA PHE A 99 12.02 10.06 2.89
C PHE A 99 10.80 9.17 3.10
N VAL A 100 10.77 7.95 2.57
CA VAL A 100 9.69 6.99 2.84
C VAL A 100 9.73 6.60 4.32
N ARG A 101 10.94 6.40 4.88
CA ARG A 101 11.10 6.19 6.33
C ARG A 101 10.62 7.38 7.14
N ALA A 102 11.06 8.59 6.82
CA ALA A 102 10.65 9.79 7.53
C ALA A 102 9.13 9.95 7.51
N MET A 103 8.49 9.74 6.35
CA MET A 103 7.04 9.74 6.19
C MET A 103 6.35 8.69 7.08
N LEU A 104 6.86 7.46 7.12
CA LEU A 104 6.25 6.40 7.93
C LEU A 104 6.37 6.70 9.43
N ILE A 105 7.45 7.36 9.85
CA ILE A 105 7.64 7.82 11.24
C ILE A 105 6.67 8.98 11.56
N SER A 106 6.56 9.97 10.68
CA SER A 106 5.73 11.18 10.89
C SER A 106 4.25 10.97 10.57
N CYS A 107 3.83 9.77 10.15
CA CYS A 107 2.49 9.52 9.61
C CYS A 107 1.35 10.00 10.53
N ARG A 108 1.49 9.85 11.85
CA ARG A 108 0.50 10.34 12.83
C ARG A 108 0.46 11.87 12.92
N GLN A 109 1.61 12.52 12.92
CA GLN A 109 1.71 13.99 13.00
C GLN A 109 1.20 14.66 11.71
N ASP A 110 1.41 14.00 10.56
CA ASP A 110 0.94 14.47 9.25
C ASP A 110 -0.49 14.02 8.92
N GLU A 111 -1.19 13.38 9.87
CA GLU A 111 -2.54 12.80 9.70
C GLU A 111 -2.68 11.96 8.43
N ARG A 112 -1.69 11.12 8.21
CA ARG A 112 -1.51 10.35 6.99
C ARG A 112 -1.72 8.87 7.26
N ASP A 113 -2.71 8.32 6.57
CA ASP A 113 -2.83 6.87 6.43
C ASP A 113 -2.10 6.42 5.19
N PHE A 114 -1.55 5.20 5.24
CA PHE A 114 -0.96 4.57 4.08
C PHE A 114 -1.45 3.14 3.88
N ILE A 115 -1.51 2.75 2.62
CA ILE A 115 -1.71 1.38 2.17
C ILE A 115 -0.54 1.04 1.27
N ALA A 116 0.23 0.00 1.59
CA ALA A 116 1.23 -0.56 0.69
C ALA A 116 0.73 -1.90 0.15
N VAL A 117 0.77 -2.05 -1.18
CA VAL A 117 0.22 -3.21 -1.88
C VAL A 117 1.35 -3.95 -2.59
N GLY A 118 1.29 -5.28 -2.57
CA GLY A 118 2.16 -6.13 -3.37
C GLY A 118 1.51 -7.47 -3.71
N HIS A 119 2.13 -8.19 -4.65
CA HIS A 119 1.66 -9.52 -5.05
C HIS A 119 2.04 -10.62 -4.03
N GLY A 120 3.05 -10.36 -3.22
CA GLY A 120 3.50 -11.18 -2.10
C GLY A 120 4.13 -10.34 -1.00
N PHE A 121 4.62 -11.03 0.03
CA PHE A 121 5.31 -10.41 1.17
C PHE A 121 6.66 -9.80 0.79
N THR A 122 7.35 -10.41 -0.16
CA THR A 122 8.65 -9.98 -0.66
C THR A 122 8.56 -8.81 -1.64
N ASP A 123 7.39 -8.60 -2.26
CA ASP A 123 7.16 -7.46 -3.15
C ASP A 123 6.94 -6.16 -2.39
N VAL A 124 6.50 -6.24 -1.14
CA VAL A 124 6.39 -5.05 -0.29
C VAL A 124 7.73 -4.80 0.40
N PRO A 125 8.26 -3.56 0.38
CA PRO A 125 9.48 -3.21 1.11
C PRO A 125 9.35 -3.52 2.61
N PRO A 126 10.38 -4.12 3.25
CA PRO A 126 10.36 -4.52 4.68
C PRO A 126 9.93 -3.39 5.63
N LEU A 127 10.25 -2.16 5.26
CA LEU A 127 9.95 -0.96 6.04
C LEU A 127 8.44 -0.81 6.30
N PHE A 128 7.59 -1.11 5.32
CA PHE A 128 6.14 -0.99 5.49
C PHE A 128 5.59 -1.98 6.52
N PHE A 129 6.17 -3.18 6.62
CA PHE A 129 5.74 -4.17 7.62
C PHE A 129 6.00 -3.70 9.04
N LYS A 130 7.14 -3.00 9.28
CA LYS A 130 7.51 -2.48 10.60
C LYS A 130 6.54 -1.43 11.12
N TYR A 131 6.00 -0.60 10.23
CA TYR A 131 5.08 0.49 10.58
C TYR A 131 3.60 0.13 10.32
N ALA A 132 3.31 -1.04 9.76
CA ALA A 132 1.94 -1.47 9.51
C ALA A 132 1.22 -1.73 10.84
N THR A 133 0.01 -1.23 10.97
CA THR A 133 -0.91 -1.57 12.08
C THR A 133 -1.81 -2.75 11.74
N HIS A 134 -2.04 -3.00 10.46
CA HIS A 134 -2.92 -4.03 9.94
C HIS A 134 -2.33 -4.66 8.69
N TYR A 135 -2.55 -5.96 8.54
CA TYR A 135 -2.29 -6.74 7.34
C TYR A 135 -3.62 -7.22 6.75
N MET A 136 -3.85 -6.99 5.45
CA MET A 136 -4.93 -7.64 4.70
C MET A 136 -4.29 -8.69 3.80
N VAL A 137 -4.55 -9.96 4.12
CA VAL A 137 -3.91 -11.11 3.48
C VAL A 137 -4.92 -11.80 2.58
N PHE A 138 -4.63 -11.79 1.29
CA PHE A 138 -5.27 -12.65 0.30
C PHE A 138 -4.37 -13.84 -0.02
N ALA A 139 -4.88 -14.77 -0.82
CA ALA A 139 -4.10 -15.91 -1.28
C ALA A 139 -2.77 -15.47 -1.92
N THR A 140 -1.66 -16.06 -1.50
CA THR A 140 -0.33 -15.76 -2.03
C THR A 140 0.52 -17.03 -2.06
N THR A 141 1.39 -17.13 -3.06
CA THR A 141 2.39 -18.20 -3.16
C THR A 141 3.72 -17.81 -2.50
N ASP A 142 3.83 -16.57 -2.01
CA ASP A 142 5.06 -16.05 -1.45
C ASP A 142 5.24 -16.47 0.01
N ASN A 143 6.50 -16.67 0.39
CA ASN A 143 6.87 -17.16 1.71
C ASN A 143 7.01 -16.01 2.71
N VAL A 144 6.05 -15.91 3.63
CA VAL A 144 6.03 -14.92 4.72
C VAL A 144 7.26 -14.99 5.62
N VAL A 145 7.94 -16.15 5.73
CA VAL A 145 9.16 -16.35 6.53
C VAL A 145 10.23 -15.31 6.21
N LYS A 146 10.32 -14.87 4.94
CA LYS A 146 11.28 -13.84 4.50
C LYS A 146 11.06 -12.47 5.14
N ARG A 147 9.91 -12.26 5.80
CA ARG A 147 9.54 -11.02 6.51
C ARG A 147 9.44 -11.20 8.03
N LYS A 148 9.88 -12.33 8.58
CA LYS A 148 9.85 -12.61 10.04
C LYS A 148 10.51 -11.51 10.89
N ASN A 149 11.58 -10.88 10.40
CA ASN A 149 12.34 -9.87 11.14
C ASN A 149 11.72 -8.46 11.08
N CYS A 150 10.62 -8.26 10.34
CA CYS A 150 9.96 -6.96 10.20
C CYS A 150 8.46 -6.99 10.51
N VAL A 151 7.93 -8.13 10.92
CA VAL A 151 6.55 -8.33 11.35
C VAL A 151 6.58 -8.59 12.85
N ALA A 152 5.80 -7.85 13.65
CA ALA A 152 5.80 -8.04 15.10
C ALA A 152 5.14 -9.36 15.50
N ASN A 153 3.96 -9.63 14.95
CA ASN A 153 3.20 -10.85 15.22
C ASN A 153 3.34 -11.88 14.08
N TYR A 154 4.58 -12.32 13.85
CA TYR A 154 4.91 -13.23 12.73
C TYR A 154 4.11 -14.53 12.78
N SER A 155 4.07 -15.20 13.93
CA SER A 155 3.43 -16.51 14.07
C SER A 155 1.92 -16.47 13.78
N ALA A 156 1.21 -15.44 14.25
CA ALA A 156 -0.21 -15.30 13.93
C ALA A 156 -0.42 -14.96 12.46
N LEU A 157 0.45 -14.13 11.86
CA LEU A 157 0.38 -13.82 10.44
C LEU A 157 0.62 -15.07 9.58
N GLU A 158 1.59 -15.91 9.93
CA GLU A 158 1.87 -17.17 9.23
C GLU A 158 0.68 -18.13 9.26
N GLN A 159 0.03 -18.28 10.42
CA GLN A 159 -1.20 -19.07 10.54
C GLN A 159 -2.33 -18.51 9.66
N VAL A 160 -2.50 -17.19 9.64
CA VAL A 160 -3.49 -16.53 8.78
C VAL A 160 -3.21 -16.78 7.30
N VAL A 161 -1.94 -16.68 6.87
CA VAL A 161 -1.53 -16.97 5.49
C VAL A 161 -1.88 -18.41 5.11
N GLY A 162 -1.55 -19.38 5.97
CA GLY A 162 -1.88 -20.78 5.77
C GLY A 162 -3.39 -21.01 5.63
N ALA A 163 -4.18 -20.42 6.54
CA ALA A 163 -5.64 -20.55 6.52
C ALA A 163 -6.27 -19.90 5.27
N VAL A 164 -5.81 -18.71 4.87
CA VAL A 164 -6.29 -18.02 3.67
C VAL A 164 -5.94 -18.82 2.41
N ASN A 165 -4.71 -19.34 2.32
CA ASN A 165 -4.30 -20.16 1.18
C ASN A 165 -5.07 -21.49 1.07
N ALA A 166 -5.41 -22.10 2.19
CA ALA A 166 -6.25 -23.30 2.22
C ALA A 166 -7.68 -22.99 1.74
N ALA A 167 -8.30 -21.93 2.28
CA ALA A 167 -9.63 -21.49 1.88
C ALA A 167 -9.70 -21.00 0.43
N ALA A 168 -8.61 -20.42 -0.08
CA ALA A 168 -8.52 -19.94 -1.46
C ALA A 168 -8.58 -21.04 -2.52
N ARG A 169 -8.48 -22.32 -2.14
CA ARG A 169 -8.71 -23.46 -3.03
C ARG A 169 -10.17 -23.59 -3.44
N THR A 170 -11.09 -23.11 -2.60
CA THR A 170 -12.54 -23.15 -2.86
C THR A 170 -13.08 -21.76 -3.21
N ASP A 171 -12.61 -20.70 -2.54
CA ASP A 171 -12.97 -19.32 -2.85
C ASP A 171 -11.71 -18.44 -3.04
N PRO A 172 -11.29 -18.15 -4.29
CA PRO A 172 -10.07 -17.39 -4.59
C PRO A 172 -10.10 -15.93 -4.09
N HIS A 173 -11.26 -15.42 -3.67
CA HIS A 173 -11.44 -14.07 -3.13
C HIS A 173 -11.44 -14.03 -1.60
N THR A 174 -11.15 -15.17 -0.94
CA THR A 174 -10.97 -15.22 0.51
C THR A 174 -9.81 -14.31 0.94
N PHE A 175 -10.06 -13.51 1.97
CA PHE A 175 -9.02 -12.71 2.62
C PHE A 175 -9.29 -12.62 4.12
N LYS A 176 -8.24 -12.31 4.89
CA LYS A 176 -8.34 -12.01 6.32
C LYS A 176 -7.61 -10.72 6.64
N ILE A 177 -8.12 -9.99 7.63
CA ILE A 177 -7.45 -8.82 8.20
C ILE A 177 -6.95 -9.21 9.58
N ILE A 178 -5.69 -8.93 9.87
CA ILE A 178 -5.05 -9.17 11.16
C ILE A 178 -4.32 -7.90 11.62
N ARG A 179 -4.35 -7.62 12.92
CA ARG A 179 -3.60 -6.52 13.53
C ARG A 179 -2.15 -6.91 13.76
N ASN A 180 -1.25 -5.94 13.63
CA ASN A 180 0.16 -6.09 13.95
C ASN A 180 0.38 -5.65 15.40
N GLU A 181 -0.13 -6.45 16.34
CA GLU A 181 -0.08 -6.27 17.80
C GLU A 181 0.42 -7.56 18.45
#